data_AF-A0A2L2YZA2-F1
#
_entry.id   AF-A0A2L2YZA2-F1
#
_cell.length_a   1.000
_cell.length_b   1.000
_cell.length_c   1.000
_cell.angle_alpha   90.00
_cell.angle_beta   90.00
_cell.angle_gamma   90.00
#
_symmetry.space_group_name_H-M   'P 1'
#
loop_
_entity.id
_entity.type
_entity.pdbx_description
1 polymer ?
#
loop_
_entity_poly.entity_id
_entity_poly.type
_entity_poly.pdbx_seq_one_letter_code
_entity_poly.pdbx_strand_id
1 'polypeptide(L)'
;SSTDMIRFFLRYATDSDEVEVNEEHVKCEKNYCGYMDDQLNTDQAWKEVELWHVHYKITTSLSRMFKPDVKWAVLTEDVFIRLKDGQTTLLQNAVRSLATNIDL
;
A
#
# COMPACT_ATOMS: atom_id res chain seq x y z
N SER A 1 13.26 -6.49 7.56
CA SER A 1 13.26 -7.47 6.45
C SER A 1 11.84 -7.59 5.89
N SER A 2 11.63 -8.16 4.69
CA SER A 2 10.28 -8.41 4.16
C SER A 2 9.39 -9.17 5.15
N THR A 3 9.98 -10.11 5.89
CA THR A 3 9.31 -10.88 6.95
C THR A 3 8.77 -10.00 8.07
N ASP A 4 9.50 -8.95 8.47
CA ASP A 4 9.06 -8.06 9.55
C ASP A 4 7.89 -7.19 9.10
N MET A 5 7.90 -6.73 7.85
CA MET A 5 6.78 -5.99 7.24
C MET A 5 5.51 -6.84 7.20
N ILE A 6 5.62 -8.08 6.73
CA ILE A 6 4.50 -9.03 6.68
C ILE A 6 3.95 -9.27 8.09
N ARG A 7 4.82 -9.59 9.06
CA ARG A 7 4.43 -9.81 10.46
C ARG A 7 3.76 -8.60 11.08
N PHE A 8 4.22 -7.40 10.77
CA PHE A 8 3.61 -6.17 11.27
C PHE A 8 2.16 -6.04 10.79
N PHE A 9 1.92 -6.18 9.48
CA PHE A 9 0.58 -6.01 8.91
C PHE A 9 -0.38 -7.16 9.23
N LEU A 10 0.11 -8.40 9.39
CA LEU A 10 -0.70 -9.55 9.80
C LEU A 10 -1.41 -9.33 11.14
N ARG A 11 -0.79 -8.61 12.09
CA ARG A 11 -1.38 -8.30 13.41
C ARG A 11 -2.67 -7.50 13.33
N TYR A 12 -2.95 -6.86 12.19
CA TYR A 12 -4.14 -6.03 12.00
C TYR A 12 -5.20 -6.68 11.09
N ALA A 13 -5.03 -7.95 10.71
CA ALA A 13 -5.96 -8.61 9.81
C ALA A 13 -7.27 -9.04 10.49
N THR A 14 -7.37 -8.98 11.82
CA THR A 14 -8.60 -9.29 12.56
C THR A 14 -8.56 -8.59 13.92
N ASP A 15 -9.74 -8.33 14.50
CA ASP A 15 -9.90 -7.88 15.89
C ASP A 15 -10.16 -9.05 16.85
N SER A 16 -10.37 -10.26 16.32
CA SER A 16 -10.61 -11.46 17.11
C SER A 16 -9.33 -12.27 17.23
N ASP A 17 -8.88 -12.47 18.47
CA ASP A 17 -7.75 -13.34 18.81
C ASP A 17 -7.99 -14.83 18.49
N GLU A 18 -9.22 -15.20 18.10
CA GLU A 18 -9.61 -16.58 17.79
C GLU A 18 -9.33 -16.99 16.33
N VAL A 19 -9.06 -16.03 15.44
CA VAL A 19 -8.79 -16.31 14.02
C VAL A 19 -7.29 -16.33 13.79
N GLU A 20 -6.74 -17.53 13.52
CA GLU A 20 -5.35 -17.68 13.10
C GLU A 20 -5.17 -17.04 11.72
N VAL A 21 -4.52 -15.87 11.69
CA VAL A 21 -4.24 -15.14 10.45
C VAL A 21 -2.99 -15.72 9.79
N ASN A 22 -3.15 -16.17 8.56
CA ASN A 22 -2.07 -16.66 7.71
C ASN A 22 -1.94 -15.83 6.41
N GLU A 23 -1.01 -16.23 5.53
CA GLU A 23 -0.74 -15.57 4.24
C GLU A 23 -1.92 -15.63 3.24
N GLU A 24 -2.93 -16.47 3.48
CA GLU A 24 -4.14 -16.49 2.64
C GLU A 24 -5.03 -15.28 2.92
N HIS A 25 -5.00 -14.75 4.13
CA HIS A 25 -5.84 -13.63 4.59
C HIS A 25 -5.25 -12.26 4.26
N VAL A 26 -3.91 -12.16 4.16
CA VAL A 26 -3.21 -10.91 3.85
C VAL A 26 -2.14 -11.18 2.80
N LYS A 27 -2.30 -10.56 1.63
CA LYS A 27 -1.26 -10.52 0.60
C LYS A 27 -0.36 -9.31 0.86
N CYS A 28 0.95 -9.52 0.94
CA CYS A 28 1.93 -8.45 1.11
C CYS A 28 3.03 -8.60 0.07
N GLU A 29 3.19 -7.60 -0.78
CA GLU A 29 4.13 -7.64 -1.91
C GLU A 29 4.86 -6.30 -2.04
N LYS A 30 6.15 -6.37 -2.35
CA LYS A 30 6.93 -5.19 -2.72
C LYS A 30 6.75 -4.96 -4.21
N ASN A 31 5.97 -3.95 -4.58
CA ASN A 31 5.61 -3.65 -5.96
C ASN A 31 6.70 -2.87 -6.71
N TYR A 32 7.43 -2.01 -6.01
CA TYR A 32 8.44 -1.17 -6.65
C TYR A 32 9.54 -0.78 -5.66
N CYS A 33 10.77 -0.66 -6.16
CA CYS A 33 11.89 -0.10 -5.41
C CYS A 33 12.78 0.67 -6.39
N GLY A 34 12.88 1.98 -6.26
CA GLY A 34 13.67 2.79 -7.18
C GLY A 34 13.31 4.28 -7.17
N TYR A 35 13.73 4.97 -8.23
CA TYR A 35 13.54 6.41 -8.41
C TYR A 35 12.06 6.80 -8.43
N MET A 36 11.71 7.85 -7.69
CA MET A 36 10.40 8.50 -7.77
C MET A 36 10.59 9.89 -8.36
N ASP A 37 9.86 10.15 -9.44
CA ASP A 37 9.85 11.48 -10.03
C ASP A 37 9.17 12.48 -9.09
N ASP A 38 9.88 13.56 -8.77
CA ASP A 38 9.43 14.57 -7.83
C ASP A 38 10.02 15.92 -8.22
N GLN A 39 9.20 16.97 -8.17
CA GLN A 39 9.60 18.33 -8.54
C GLN A 39 10.74 18.88 -7.67
N LEU A 40 11.02 18.26 -6.52
CA LEU A 40 12.12 18.64 -5.64
C LEU A 40 13.43 17.90 -5.94
N ASN A 41 13.44 16.99 -6.92
CA ASN A 41 14.67 16.35 -7.37
C ASN A 41 15.57 17.39 -8.05
N THR A 42 16.87 17.27 -7.83
CA THR A 42 17.94 18.13 -8.35
C THR A 42 19.07 17.25 -8.87
N ASP A 43 20.06 17.85 -9.54
CA ASP A 43 21.21 17.13 -10.07
C ASP A 43 22.01 16.35 -9.00
N GLN A 44 21.88 16.70 -7.72
CA GLN A 44 22.64 16.11 -6.62
C GLN A 44 21.77 15.51 -5.50
N ALA A 45 20.44 15.53 -5.65
CA ALA A 45 19.53 14.98 -4.66
C ALA A 45 18.24 14.51 -5.33
N TRP A 46 17.86 13.26 -5.14
CA TRP A 46 16.62 12.69 -5.66
C TRP A 46 15.92 11.83 -4.62
N LYS A 47 14.66 11.54 -4.88
CA LYS A 47 13.86 10.63 -4.05
C LYS A 47 13.87 9.23 -4.64
N GLU A 48 14.14 8.26 -3.78
CA GLU A 48 13.88 6.85 -4.04
C GLU A 48 12.77 6.37 -3.11
N VAL A 49 12.01 5.38 -3.56
CA VAL A 49 10.86 4.85 -2.85
C VAL A 49 10.89 3.33 -2.87
N GLU A 50 10.48 2.74 -1.75
CA GLU A 50 10.10 1.34 -1.66
C GLU A 50 8.58 1.26 -1.48
N LEU A 51 7.87 0.78 -2.50
CA LEU A 51 6.42 0.66 -2.52
C LEU A 51 5.99 -0.75 -2.10
N TRP A 52 5.29 -0.82 -0.98
CA TRP A 52 4.64 -2.04 -0.50
C TRP A 52 3.14 -1.97 -0.76
N HIS A 53 2.60 -3.05 -1.32
CA HIS A 53 1.18 -3.26 -1.47
C HIS A 53 0.75 -4.35 -0.48
N VAL A 54 -0.15 -3.96 0.43
CA VAL A 54 -0.71 -4.84 1.45
C VAL A 54 -2.21 -4.90 1.24
N HIS A 55 -2.71 -6.09 0.96
CA HIS A 55 -4.12 -6.35 0.67
C HIS A 55 -4.69 -7.34 1.69
N TYR A 56 -5.64 -6.87 2.48
CA TYR A 56 -6.41 -7.70 3.40
C TYR A 56 -7.62 -8.29 2.65
N LYS A 57 -7.72 -9.63 2.62
CA LYS A 57 -8.87 -10.35 2.07
C LYS A 57 -10.03 -10.49 3.08
N ILE A 58 -9.77 -10.10 4.32
CA ILE A 58 -10.73 -10.07 5.44
C ILE A 58 -10.78 -8.66 6.04
N THR A 59 -11.70 -8.43 6.98
CA THR A 59 -11.85 -7.16 7.68
C THR A 59 -10.61 -6.81 8.50
N THR A 60 -10.07 -5.60 8.33
CA THR A 60 -8.88 -5.15 9.07
C THR A 60 -9.23 -4.15 10.19
N SER A 61 -8.46 -4.20 11.28
CA SER A 61 -8.52 -3.25 12.39
C SER A 61 -7.50 -2.10 12.26
N LEU A 62 -6.74 -2.06 11.16
CA LEU A 62 -5.63 -1.12 10.96
C LEU A 62 -6.04 0.36 11.10
N SER A 63 -7.29 0.70 10.78
CA SER A 63 -7.81 2.07 10.92
C SER A 63 -7.79 2.60 12.35
N ARG A 64 -7.73 1.72 13.36
CA ARG A 64 -7.61 2.12 14.77
C ARG A 64 -6.28 2.80 15.08
N MET A 65 -5.26 2.55 14.26
CA MET A 65 -3.91 3.13 14.40
C MET A 65 -3.75 4.45 13.65
N PHE A 66 -4.76 4.84 12.87
CA PHE A 66 -4.70 6.07 12.07
C PHE A 66 -4.85 7.30 12.96
N LYS A 67 -4.22 8.40 12.54
CA LYS A 67 -4.54 9.70 13.09
C LYS A 67 -6.02 10.02 12.81
N PRO A 68 -6.70 10.85 13.63
CA PRO A 68 -8.14 11.11 13.48
C PRO A 68 -8.59 11.62 12.10
N ASP A 69 -7.68 12.27 11.37
CA ASP A 69 -7.88 12.83 10.03
C ASP A 69 -7.54 11.86 8.89
N VAL A 70 -7.02 10.68 9.20
CA VAL A 70 -6.64 9.66 8.23
C VAL A 70 -7.73 8.61 8.13
N LYS A 71 -8.26 8.43 6.93
CA LYS A 71 -9.34 7.48 6.63
C LYS A 71 -9.03 6.71 5.36
N TRP A 72 -9.58 5.51 5.26
CA TRP A 72 -9.66 4.80 3.99
C TRP A 72 -10.48 5.61 2.98
N ALA A 73 -10.00 5.67 1.75
CA ALA A 73 -10.70 6.31 0.64
C ALA A 73 -10.90 5.28 -0.47
N VAL A 74 -12.05 5.34 -1.12
CA VAL A 74 -12.27 4.59 -2.36
C VAL A 74 -11.39 5.22 -3.43
N LEU A 75 -10.71 4.39 -4.22
CA LEU A 75 -9.88 4.86 -5.33
C LEU A 75 -10.79 5.29 -6.49
N THR A 76 -10.97 6.60 -6.61
CA THR A 76 -11.69 7.28 -7.69
C THR A 76 -10.76 8.25 -8.41
N GLU A 77 -11.17 8.75 -9.58
CA GLU A 77 -10.33 9.63 -10.41
C GLU A 77 -9.83 10.89 -9.67
N ASP A 78 -10.65 11.44 -8.78
CA ASP A 78 -10.31 12.62 -7.97
C ASP A 78 -9.13 12.37 -7.01
N VAL A 79 -8.90 11.12 -6.58
CA VAL A 79 -7.74 10.76 -5.75
C VAL A 79 -6.45 10.99 -6.54
N PHE A 80 -6.43 10.59 -7.82
CA PHE A 80 -5.26 10.75 -8.68
C PHE A 80 -4.99 12.23 -9.01
N ILE A 81 -6.04 13.05 -9.10
CA ILE A 81 -5.93 14.50 -9.33
C ILE A 81 -5.31 15.21 -8.11
N ARG A 82 -5.59 14.71 -6.90
CA ARG A 82 -5.11 15.31 -5.65
C ARG A 82 -3.68 14.92 -5.27
N LEU A 83 -3.17 13.82 -5.80
CA LEU A 83 -1.83 13.32 -5.52
C LEU A 83 -0.78 14.03 -6.39
N LYS A 84 0.45 14.13 -5.89
CA LYS A 84 1.59 14.62 -6.68
C LYS A 84 1.94 13.62 -7.77
N ASP A 85 2.42 14.10 -8.92
CA ASP A 85 2.67 13.30 -10.14
C ASP A 85 3.41 11.97 -9.90
N GLY A 86 4.49 11.98 -9.12
CA GLY A 86 5.24 10.77 -8.77
C GLY A 86 4.41 9.77 -7.96
N GLN A 87 3.64 10.23 -6.99
CA GLN A 87 2.76 9.40 -6.16
C GLN A 87 1.59 8.84 -6.98
N THR A 88 1.01 9.66 -7.84
CA THR A 88 -0.04 9.27 -8.79
C THR A 88 0.44 8.13 -9.68
N THR A 89 1.65 8.25 -10.23
CA THR A 89 2.27 7.22 -11.08
C THR A 89 2.47 5.91 -10.34
N LEU A 90 3.02 5.95 -9.11
CA LEU A 90 3.20 4.77 -8.27
C LEU A 90 1.87 4.08 -7.93
N LEU A 91 0.85 4.86 -7.59
CA LEU A 91 -0.48 4.33 -7.26
C LEU A 91 -1.14 3.70 -8.49
N GLN A 92 -1.06 4.34 -9.66
CA GLN A 92 -1.56 3.77 -10.91
C GLN A 92 -0.88 2.44 -11.25
N ASN A 93 0.44 2.34 -11.05
CA ASN A 93 1.17 1.10 -11.28
C ASN A 93 0.74 -0.01 -10.30
N ALA A 94 0.51 0.31 -9.03
CA ALA A 94 0.00 -0.64 -8.06
C ALA A 94 -1.42 -1.14 -8.44
N VAL A 95 -2.30 -0.24 -8.86
CA VAL A 95 -3.66 -0.59 -9.32
C VAL A 95 -3.62 -1.46 -10.58
N ARG A 96 -2.75 -1.16 -11.55
CA ARG A 96 -2.57 -1.98 -12.75
C ARG A 96 -2.06 -3.38 -12.41
N SER A 97 -1.08 -3.47 -11.51
CA SER A 97 -0.56 -4.76 -11.04
C SER A 97 -1.66 -5.58 -10.35
N LEU A 98 -2.54 -4.93 -9.60
CA LEU A 98 -3.71 -5.61 -9.01
C LEU A 98 -4.67 -6.11 -10.09
N ALA A 99 -5.01 -5.28 -11.10
CA ALA A 99 -5.90 -5.68 -12.19
C ALA A 99 -5.36 -6.89 -12.98
N THR A 100 -4.07 -6.89 -13.32
CA THR A 100 -3.42 -8.03 -14.01
C THR A 100 -3.39 -9.32 -13.18
N ASN A 101 -3.47 -9.20 -11.85
CA ASN A 101 -3.52 -10.34 -10.93
C ASN A 101 -4.96 -10.79 -10.61
N ILE A 102 -5.98 -10.04 -11.05
CA ILE A 102 -7.42 -10.34 -10.85
C ILE A 102 -8.05 -10.94 -12.11
N ASP A 103 -7.32 -11.02 -13.23
CA ASP A 103 -7.80 -11.73 -14.41
C ASP A 103 -7.99 -13.23 -14.10
N LEU A 104 -9.24 -13.64 -14.27
CA LEU A 104 -9.87 -14.95 -14.08
C LEU A 104 -9.21 -16.10 -14.83
#